data_AF-A0A969N652-F1
#
_entry.id   AF-A0A969N652-F1
#
_cell.length_a   1.000
_cell.length_b   1.000
_cell.length_c   1.000
_cell.angle_alpha   90.00
_cell.angle_beta   90.00
_cell.angle_gamma   90.00
#
_symmetry.space_group_name_H-M   'P 1'
#
loop_
_entity.id
_entity.type
_entity.pdbx_description
1 polymer ?
#
loop_
_entity_poly.entity_id
_entity_poly.type
_entity_poly.pdbx_seq_one_letter_code
_entity_poly.pdbx_strand_id
1 'polypeptide(L)'
;MRYHGFTNAEYYVLDLRELPSLGYEYDFITCNDVLYLLDDPLDGLKSVAKVLKSDGILRTNFHHIYGRRQMLEAQEVFRLLGQFDLPKPVAMENVRNFLEALQPTIPAKSSYSQANIKDNAILANNFLLYGDKGYSILEVSEMLKQAKLGIVNLVDLPSWNLEDLFTEMPSFVADKIRSFSQLEQLHLFELLAPNRHRLIDFWAEQSGSSFVLPWSEEDWQSATLYLNPLLMDNTSFRGFVDKAVQKKESLNFTWPGSPSKKLDIPVERVPL
;
A
#
# COMPACT_ATOMS: atom_id res chain seq x y z
N MET A 1 1.47 -25.33 -2.40
CA MET A 1 1.04 -25.32 -3.82
C MET A 1 0.77 -26.71 -4.39
N ARG A 2 1.72 -27.65 -4.35
CA ARG A 2 1.47 -29.03 -4.84
C ARG A 2 0.31 -29.76 -4.13
N TYR A 3 0.19 -29.59 -2.81
CA TYR A 3 -0.96 -30.07 -2.03
C TYR A 3 -2.32 -29.53 -2.56
N HIS A 4 -2.31 -28.33 -3.15
CA HIS A 4 -3.49 -27.70 -3.75
C HIS A 4 -3.59 -27.92 -5.28
N GLY A 5 -2.78 -28.82 -5.85
CA GLY A 5 -2.82 -29.16 -7.28
C GLY A 5 -2.05 -28.21 -8.21
N PHE A 6 -1.40 -27.17 -7.69
CA PHE A 6 -0.57 -26.26 -8.50
C PHE A 6 0.83 -26.85 -8.69
N THR A 7 1.20 -27.15 -9.94
CA THR A 7 2.46 -27.80 -10.31
C THR A 7 3.46 -26.85 -10.98
N ASN A 8 3.01 -25.68 -11.43
CA ASN A 8 3.78 -24.66 -12.14
C ASN A 8 4.35 -23.59 -11.19
N ALA A 9 4.95 -24.01 -10.07
CA ALA A 9 5.57 -23.11 -9.11
C ALA A 9 6.96 -23.60 -8.71
N GLU A 10 7.92 -22.67 -8.76
CA GLU A 10 9.31 -22.88 -8.37
C GLU A 10 9.63 -22.01 -7.16
N TYR A 11 10.55 -22.48 -6.31
CA TYR A 11 10.90 -21.81 -5.06
C TYR A 11 12.40 -21.71 -4.94
N TYR A 12 12.87 -20.51 -4.67
CA TYR A 12 14.28 -20.18 -4.58
C TYR A 12 14.56 -19.52 -3.23
N VAL A 13 15.62 -19.95 -2.56
CA VAL A 13 16.21 -19.22 -1.42
C VAL A 13 17.33 -18.38 -2.02
N LEU A 14 17.07 -17.08 -2.16
CA LEU A 14 17.92 -16.16 -2.92
C LEU A 14 17.84 -14.76 -2.32
N ASP A 15 18.93 -13.99 -2.41
CA ASP A 15 18.88 -12.56 -2.17
C ASP A 15 18.11 -11.86 -3.30
N LEU A 16 17.27 -10.88 -2.98
CA LEU A 16 16.50 -10.14 -3.99
C LEU A 16 17.41 -9.52 -5.08
N ARG A 17 18.63 -9.12 -4.71
CA ARG A 17 19.60 -8.52 -5.63
C ARG A 17 20.15 -9.50 -6.65
N GLU A 18 20.07 -10.80 -6.34
CA GLU A 18 20.50 -11.87 -7.22
C GLU A 18 19.37 -12.37 -8.14
N LEU A 19 18.16 -11.79 -8.06
CA LEU A 19 17.02 -12.16 -8.89
C LEU A 19 17.35 -12.26 -10.41
N PRO A 20 18.16 -11.36 -11.00
CA PRO A 20 18.57 -11.50 -12.41
C PRO A 20 19.33 -12.78 -12.75
N SER A 21 19.97 -13.45 -11.77
CA SER A 21 20.72 -14.69 -11.99
C SER A 21 19.83 -15.88 -12.36
N LEU A 22 18.52 -15.80 -12.08
CA LEU A 22 17.57 -16.84 -12.46
C LEU A 22 17.29 -16.88 -13.98
N GLY A 23 17.64 -15.82 -14.72
CA GLY A 23 17.46 -15.77 -16.18
C GLY A 23 16.00 -15.66 -16.64
N TYR A 24 15.09 -15.27 -15.74
CA TYR A 24 13.69 -15.02 -16.07
C TYR A 24 13.39 -13.54 -16.28
N GLU A 25 12.36 -13.28 -17.07
CA GLU A 25 11.67 -11.99 -17.12
C GLU A 25 10.20 -12.19 -16.76
N TYR A 26 9.60 -11.20 -16.10
CA TYR A 26 8.28 -11.29 -15.51
C TYR A 26 7.34 -10.22 -16.07
N ASP A 27 6.13 -10.64 -16.46
CA ASP A 27 5.01 -9.74 -16.79
C ASP A 27 4.42 -9.11 -15.52
N PHE A 28 4.54 -9.80 -14.39
CA PHE A 28 4.00 -9.37 -13.10
C PHE A 28 4.97 -9.71 -11.97
N ILE A 29 5.29 -8.71 -11.15
CA ILE A 29 6.07 -8.91 -9.93
C ILE A 29 5.27 -8.36 -8.74
N THR A 30 5.21 -9.14 -7.65
CA THR A 30 4.78 -8.63 -6.35
C THR A 30 5.92 -8.75 -5.34
N CYS A 31 6.35 -7.61 -4.81
CA CYS A 31 7.47 -7.50 -3.88
C CYS A 31 7.05 -6.64 -2.68
N ASN A 32 6.12 -7.15 -1.86
CA ASN A 32 5.52 -6.42 -0.74
C ASN A 32 6.27 -6.69 0.56
N ASP A 33 6.41 -5.68 1.41
CA ASP A 33 7.00 -5.80 2.74
C ASP A 33 8.45 -6.31 2.76
N VAL A 34 9.22 -5.96 1.72
CA VAL A 34 10.63 -6.39 1.53
C VAL A 34 11.58 -5.19 1.37
N LEU A 35 11.34 -4.32 0.38
CA LEU A 35 12.34 -3.33 -0.06
C LEU A 35 12.79 -2.37 1.04
N TYR A 36 11.86 -1.90 1.88
CA TYR A 36 12.17 -0.96 2.95
C TYR A 36 13.01 -1.56 4.08
N LEU A 37 13.15 -2.90 4.14
CA LEU A 37 13.99 -3.62 5.10
C LEU A 37 15.44 -3.75 4.62
N LEU A 38 15.71 -3.49 3.34
CA LEU A 38 17.06 -3.57 2.78
C LEU A 38 17.92 -2.41 3.29
N ASP A 39 19.22 -2.64 3.37
CA ASP A 39 20.19 -1.58 3.66
C ASP A 39 20.14 -0.50 2.58
N ASP A 40 20.09 -0.91 1.31
CA ASP A 40 19.89 -0.07 0.14
C ASP A 40 18.64 -0.55 -0.66
N PRO A 41 17.47 0.07 -0.44
CA PRO A 41 16.25 -0.26 -1.18
C PRO A 41 16.34 0.04 -2.67
N LEU A 42 17.15 1.02 -3.08
CA LEU A 42 17.31 1.38 -4.48
C LEU A 42 18.01 0.27 -5.25
N ASP A 43 19.01 -0.38 -4.65
CA ASP A 43 19.68 -1.55 -5.24
C ASP A 43 18.71 -2.74 -5.42
N GLY A 44 17.85 -2.97 -4.42
CA GLY A 44 16.76 -3.94 -4.53
C GLY A 44 15.79 -3.61 -5.67
N LEU A 45 15.33 -2.35 -5.75
CA LEU A 45 14.47 -1.87 -6.84
C LEU A 45 15.11 -2.04 -8.22
N LYS A 46 16.39 -1.70 -8.37
CA LYS A 46 17.13 -1.89 -9.63
C LYS A 46 17.20 -3.35 -10.04
N SER A 47 17.30 -4.26 -9.08
CA SER A 47 17.35 -5.70 -9.35
C SER A 47 15.99 -6.24 -9.80
N VAL A 48 14.91 -5.78 -9.18
CA VAL A 48 13.54 -6.06 -9.61
C VAL A 48 13.26 -5.47 -11.01
N ALA A 49 13.66 -4.22 -11.25
CA ALA A 49 13.45 -3.55 -12.53
C ALA A 49 14.17 -4.24 -13.70
N LYS A 50 15.32 -4.88 -13.47
CA LYS A 50 16.07 -5.61 -14.52
C LYS A 50 15.35 -6.83 -15.08
N VAL A 51 14.47 -7.45 -14.29
CA VAL A 51 13.74 -8.66 -14.68
C VAL A 51 12.26 -8.38 -14.95
N LEU A 52 11.81 -7.13 -14.78
CA LEU A 52 10.47 -6.70 -15.17
C LEU A 52 10.47 -6.42 -16.67
N LYS A 53 9.59 -7.08 -17.43
CA LYS A 53 9.42 -6.82 -18.87
C LYS A 53 9.05 -5.35 -19.13
N SER A 54 9.24 -4.90 -20.37
CA SER A 54 8.93 -3.52 -20.78
C SER A 54 7.46 -3.12 -20.56
N ASP A 55 6.56 -4.08 -20.69
CA ASP A 55 5.11 -3.98 -20.48
C ASP A 55 4.66 -4.63 -19.16
N GLY A 56 5.61 -5.02 -18.31
CA GLY A 56 5.35 -5.65 -17.03
C GLY A 56 4.93 -4.66 -15.95
N ILE A 57 4.20 -5.16 -14.94
CA ILE A 57 3.76 -4.38 -13.78
C ILE A 57 4.36 -4.91 -12.47
N LEU A 58 4.80 -3.99 -11.63
CA LEU A 58 5.29 -4.25 -10.28
C LEU A 58 4.26 -3.77 -9.26
N ARG A 59 3.89 -4.62 -8.30
CA ARG A 59 3.31 -4.18 -7.02
C ARG A 59 4.35 -4.21 -5.93
N THR A 60 4.52 -3.10 -5.24
CA THR A 60 5.39 -3.03 -4.07
C THR A 60 4.92 -1.95 -3.10
N ASN A 61 5.57 -1.88 -1.94
CA ASN A 61 5.24 -0.91 -0.94
C ASN A 61 6.46 -0.46 -0.14
N PHE A 62 6.34 0.74 0.42
CA PHE A 62 7.27 1.32 1.38
C PHE A 62 6.53 1.73 2.63
N HIS A 63 7.17 1.64 3.80
CA HIS A 63 6.62 2.24 5.01
C HIS A 63 6.57 3.75 4.87
N HIS A 64 5.38 4.31 5.12
CA HIS A 64 5.15 5.74 5.09
C HIS A 64 5.79 6.39 6.33
N ILE A 65 6.76 7.28 6.13
CA ILE A 65 7.57 7.83 7.25
C ILE A 65 6.72 8.48 8.33
N TYR A 66 5.71 9.26 7.95
CA TYR A 66 4.88 9.96 8.93
C TYR A 66 3.92 9.02 9.66
N GLY A 67 3.34 8.04 8.96
CA GLY A 67 2.44 7.05 9.56
C GLY A 67 3.14 6.00 10.41
N ARG A 68 4.44 5.80 10.19
CA ARG A 68 5.29 4.89 10.96
C ARG A 68 6.06 5.56 12.08
N ARG A 69 6.05 6.89 12.17
CA ARG A 69 6.86 7.67 13.10
C ARG A 69 6.86 7.12 14.53
N GLN A 70 5.68 6.88 15.10
CA GLN A 70 5.54 6.40 16.47
C GLN A 70 6.17 5.02 16.68
N MET A 71 6.11 4.14 15.67
CA MET A 71 6.74 2.83 15.72
C MET A 71 8.26 2.93 15.57
N LEU A 72 8.76 3.79 14.68
CA LEU A 72 10.20 4.02 14.51
C LEU A 72 10.82 4.61 15.78
N GLU A 73 10.14 5.56 16.42
CA GLU A 73 10.54 6.12 17.72
C GLU A 73 10.54 5.05 18.82
N ALA A 74 9.51 4.19 18.89
CA ALA A 74 9.47 3.10 19.85
C ALA A 74 10.57 2.05 19.61
N GLN A 75 10.84 1.70 18.36
CA GLN A 75 11.96 0.83 18.01
C GLN A 75 13.29 1.42 18.47
N GLU A 76 13.48 2.73 18.33
CA GLU A 76 14.70 3.39 18.81
C GLU A 76 14.84 3.31 20.34
N VAL A 77 13.75 3.51 21.09
CA VAL A 77 13.72 3.25 22.53
C VAL A 77 14.16 1.82 22.84
N PHE A 78 13.65 0.84 22.10
CA PHE A 78 13.97 -0.57 22.34
C PHE A 78 15.38 -0.96 21.88
N ARG A 79 15.98 -0.27 20.91
CA ARG A 79 17.42 -0.38 20.61
C ARG A 79 18.25 0.16 21.76
N LEU A 80 17.92 1.34 22.28
CA LEU A 80 18.61 1.94 23.43
C LEU A 80 18.54 1.05 24.69
N LEU A 81 17.43 0.34 24.87
CA LEU A 81 17.24 -0.61 25.97
C LEU A 81 17.82 -2.02 25.67
N GLY A 82 18.53 -2.20 24.56
CA GLY A 82 19.19 -3.47 24.19
C GLY A 82 18.21 -4.61 23.85
N GLN A 83 16.95 -4.32 23.55
CA GLN A 83 15.93 -5.35 23.30
C GLN A 83 16.12 -6.05 21.96
N PHE A 84 16.77 -5.40 20.99
CA PHE A 84 17.11 -6.03 19.71
C PHE A 84 18.14 -7.15 19.92
N ASP A 85 19.10 -7.00 20.84
CA ASP A 85 20.16 -7.99 21.08
C ASP A 85 19.71 -9.22 21.87
N LEU A 86 18.46 -9.25 22.34
CA LEU A 86 17.89 -10.35 23.13
C LEU A 86 17.21 -11.41 22.26
N PRO A 87 17.07 -12.66 22.76
CA PRO A 87 16.19 -13.65 22.14
C PRO A 87 14.77 -13.10 21.97
N LYS A 88 14.19 -13.25 20.78
CA LYS A 88 12.93 -12.61 20.39
C LYS A 88 11.78 -12.82 21.39
N PRO A 89 11.55 -14.02 21.99
CA PRO A 89 10.52 -14.18 23.02
C PRO A 89 10.74 -13.30 24.25
N VAL A 90 11.98 -13.18 24.72
CA VAL A 90 12.35 -12.36 25.89
C VAL A 90 12.17 -10.88 25.57
N ALA A 91 12.64 -10.44 24.40
CA ALA A 91 12.47 -9.07 23.95
C ALA A 91 10.98 -8.68 23.87
N MET A 92 10.13 -9.54 23.31
CA MET A 92 8.68 -9.28 23.21
C MET A 92 8.01 -9.18 24.58
N GLU A 93 8.41 -10.00 25.55
CA GLU A 93 7.90 -9.90 26.92
C GLU A 93 8.30 -8.59 27.59
N ASN A 94 9.57 -8.20 27.47
CA ASN A 94 10.07 -6.92 27.99
C ASN A 94 9.38 -5.72 27.35
N VAL A 95 9.23 -5.72 26.02
CA VAL A 95 8.51 -4.67 25.28
C VAL A 95 7.07 -4.57 25.77
N ARG A 96 6.39 -5.70 25.95
CA ARG A 96 5.01 -5.71 26.47
C ARG A 96 4.95 -5.09 27.86
N ASN A 97 5.81 -5.52 28.78
CA ASN A 97 5.87 -4.99 30.14
C ASN A 97 6.16 -3.48 30.15
N PHE A 98 7.08 -3.02 29.29
CA PHE A 98 7.39 -1.60 29.13
C PHE A 98 6.17 -0.81 28.65
N LEU A 99 5.52 -1.26 27.58
CA LEU A 99 4.35 -0.59 27.01
C LEU A 99 3.18 -0.60 28.01
N GLU A 100 2.96 -1.68 28.74
CA GLU A 100 1.93 -1.74 29.80
C GLU A 100 2.19 -0.74 30.93
N ALA A 101 3.45 -0.58 31.34
CA ALA A 101 3.84 0.30 32.44
C ALA A 101 3.83 1.80 32.09
N LEU A 102 3.78 2.17 30.81
CA LEU A 102 3.70 3.59 30.41
C LEU A 102 2.45 4.27 30.99
N GLN A 103 2.62 5.46 31.54
CA GLN A 103 1.50 6.27 32.02
C GLN A 103 0.57 6.65 30.85
N PRO A 104 -0.75 6.74 31.07
CA PRO A 104 -1.70 7.13 30.02
C PRO A 104 -1.44 8.51 29.40
N THR A 105 -0.75 9.40 30.12
CA THR A 105 -0.39 10.75 29.65
C THR A 105 0.78 10.77 28.67
N ILE A 106 1.52 9.67 28.52
CA ILE A 106 2.64 9.58 27.58
C ILE A 106 2.08 9.42 26.15
N PRO A 107 2.47 10.27 25.19
CA PRO A 107 1.94 10.23 23.82
C PRO A 107 1.98 8.85 23.15
N ALA A 108 3.06 8.09 23.38
CA ALA A 108 3.23 6.75 22.85
C ALA A 108 2.11 5.77 23.26
N LYS A 109 1.41 5.99 24.39
CA LYS A 109 0.31 5.13 24.85
C LYS A 109 -0.87 5.13 23.87
N SER A 110 -1.06 6.21 23.12
CA SER A 110 -2.15 6.33 22.14
C SER A 110 -1.88 5.58 20.83
N SER A 111 -0.64 5.12 20.62
CA SER A 111 -0.16 4.50 19.39
C SER A 111 -0.45 3.01 19.27
N TYR A 112 -1.00 2.38 20.30
CA TYR A 112 -1.31 0.95 20.33
C TYR A 112 -2.50 0.66 21.26
N SER A 113 -3.22 -0.43 20.98
CA SER A 113 -4.23 -0.97 21.88
C SER A 113 -3.67 -2.09 22.76
N GLN A 114 -4.42 -2.46 23.80
CA GLN A 114 -4.08 -3.63 24.61
C GLN A 114 -4.09 -4.93 23.79
N ALA A 115 -4.92 -5.02 22.74
CA ALA A 115 -4.93 -6.16 21.82
C ALA A 115 -3.63 -6.21 20.99
N ASN A 116 -3.15 -5.05 20.51
CA ASN A 116 -1.89 -4.97 19.76
C ASN A 116 -0.72 -5.52 20.56
N ILE A 117 -0.59 -5.12 21.83
CA ILE A 117 0.53 -5.56 22.66
C ILE A 117 0.32 -6.95 23.24
N LYS A 118 -0.84 -7.59 23.05
CA LYS A 118 -1.06 -9.02 23.38
C LYS A 118 -0.57 -9.95 22.26
N ASP A 119 -0.52 -9.46 21.03
CA ASP A 119 -0.16 -10.23 19.85
C ASP A 119 1.36 -10.20 19.58
N ASN A 120 1.99 -11.37 19.56
CA ASN A 120 3.43 -11.50 19.31
C ASN A 120 3.84 -11.09 17.89
N ALA A 121 3.01 -11.34 16.88
CA ALA A 121 3.29 -10.93 15.51
C ALA A 121 3.26 -9.42 15.39
N ILE A 122 2.32 -8.75 16.06
CA ILE A 122 2.26 -7.28 16.09
C ILE A 122 3.47 -6.70 16.81
N LEU A 123 3.88 -7.28 17.96
CA LEU A 123 5.10 -6.86 18.66
C LEU A 123 6.33 -7.01 17.77
N ALA A 124 6.49 -8.17 17.14
CA ALA A 124 7.60 -8.48 16.25
C ALA A 124 7.67 -7.56 15.01
N ASN A 125 6.53 -7.23 14.40
CA ASN A 125 6.47 -6.52 13.12
C ASN A 125 6.36 -4.99 13.26
N ASN A 126 6.19 -4.46 14.48
CA ASN A 126 6.09 -3.02 14.70
C ASN A 126 7.13 -2.50 15.70
N PHE A 127 7.42 -3.22 16.79
CA PHE A 127 8.32 -2.73 17.84
C PHE A 127 9.72 -3.36 17.80
N LEU A 128 9.84 -4.55 17.21
CA LEU A 128 11.08 -5.33 17.10
C LEU A 128 11.39 -5.74 15.64
N LEU A 129 10.99 -4.89 14.69
CA LEU A 129 11.24 -5.10 13.27
C LEU A 129 12.64 -4.60 12.91
N TYR A 130 13.49 -5.52 12.46
CA TYR A 130 14.85 -5.21 12.04
C TYR A 130 14.87 -4.54 10.67
N GLY A 131 15.75 -3.55 10.49
CA GLY A 131 15.92 -2.86 9.21
C GLY A 131 14.76 -1.92 8.82
N ASP A 132 13.78 -1.71 9.70
CA ASP A 132 12.61 -0.87 9.42
C ASP A 132 13.01 0.59 9.14
N LYS A 133 12.52 1.14 8.02
CA LYS A 133 12.77 2.50 7.54
C LYS A 133 11.50 3.07 6.95
N GLY A 134 11.25 4.35 7.21
CA GLY A 134 10.14 5.09 6.61
C GLY A 134 10.61 5.98 5.46
N TYR A 135 9.74 6.18 4.47
CA TYR A 135 9.95 7.06 3.33
C TYR A 135 8.70 7.90 3.07
N SER A 136 8.88 9.11 2.55
CA SER A 136 7.82 9.91 1.94
C SER A 136 7.57 9.49 0.49
N ILE A 137 6.43 9.85 -0.07
CA ILE A 137 6.11 9.53 -1.47
C ILE A 137 7.07 10.21 -2.45
N LEU A 138 7.65 11.36 -2.06
CA LEU A 138 8.69 12.04 -2.84
C LEU A 138 9.98 11.22 -2.91
N GLU A 139 10.44 10.69 -1.77
CA GLU A 139 11.63 9.83 -1.72
C GLU A 139 11.41 8.52 -2.48
N VAL A 140 10.22 7.91 -2.34
CA VAL A 140 9.85 6.72 -3.10
C VAL A 140 9.85 7.02 -4.61
N SER A 141 9.24 8.13 -5.03
CA SER A 141 9.20 8.51 -6.45
C SER A 141 10.59 8.74 -7.02
N GLU A 142 11.50 9.37 -6.27
CA GLU A 142 12.88 9.59 -6.71
C GLU A 142 13.68 8.28 -6.78
N MET A 143 13.50 7.37 -5.82
CA MET A 143 14.11 6.03 -5.89
C MET A 143 13.64 5.25 -7.13
N LEU A 144 12.34 5.28 -7.43
CA LEU A 144 11.79 4.62 -8.61
C LEU A 144 12.37 5.20 -9.90
N LYS A 145 12.44 6.52 -10.01
CA LYS A 145 13.04 7.20 -11.15
C LYS A 145 14.50 6.76 -11.36
N GLN A 146 15.28 6.66 -10.29
CA GLN A 146 16.67 6.16 -10.37
C GLN A 146 16.76 4.67 -10.74
N ALA A 147 15.74 3.88 -10.41
CA ALA A 147 15.59 2.49 -10.85
C ALA A 147 15.00 2.37 -12.27
N LYS A 148 14.73 3.49 -12.96
CA LYS A 148 14.02 3.55 -14.25
C LYS A 148 12.61 2.98 -14.19
N LEU A 149 11.93 3.16 -13.05
CA LEU A 149 10.53 2.83 -12.84
C LEU A 149 9.70 4.11 -12.67
N GLY A 150 8.41 4.04 -13.02
CA GLY A 150 7.42 5.08 -12.77
C GLY A 150 6.27 4.56 -11.92
N ILE A 151 5.68 5.40 -11.07
CA ILE A 151 4.45 5.05 -10.34
C ILE A 151 3.28 5.10 -11.35
N VAL A 152 2.56 4.00 -11.47
CA VAL A 152 1.28 3.94 -12.20
C VAL A 152 0.17 4.52 -11.33
N ASN A 153 -0.02 3.95 -10.13
CA ASN A 153 -0.99 4.46 -9.16
C ASN A 153 -0.79 3.86 -7.77
N LEU A 154 -1.33 4.50 -6.73
CA LEU A 154 -1.49 3.89 -5.42
C LEU A 154 -2.57 2.80 -5.47
N VAL A 155 -2.36 1.69 -4.75
CA VAL A 155 -3.29 0.54 -4.73
C VAL A 155 -4.67 0.96 -4.22
N ASP A 156 -4.70 1.79 -3.18
CA ASP A 156 -5.92 2.33 -2.59
C ASP A 156 -6.00 3.86 -2.78
N LEU A 157 -5.74 4.35 -4.00
CA LEU A 157 -5.78 5.79 -4.31
C LEU A 157 -6.99 6.54 -3.72
N PRO A 158 -8.23 6.01 -3.73
CA PRO A 158 -9.38 6.74 -3.17
C PRO A 158 -9.20 7.15 -1.70
N SER A 159 -8.51 6.35 -0.88
CA SER A 159 -8.26 6.70 0.53
C SER A 159 -7.19 7.79 0.72
N TRP A 160 -6.51 8.19 -0.36
CA TRP A 160 -5.53 9.28 -0.44
C TRP A 160 -6.13 10.57 -1.02
N ASN A 161 -7.46 10.70 -1.07
CA ASN A 161 -8.10 11.90 -1.57
C ASN A 161 -7.91 13.08 -0.61
N LEU A 162 -7.25 14.13 -1.09
CA LEU A 162 -6.98 15.35 -0.34
C LEU A 162 -8.26 16.13 0.00
N GLU A 163 -9.26 16.10 -0.87
CA GLU A 163 -10.54 16.79 -0.62
C GLU A 163 -11.25 16.25 0.62
N ASP A 164 -11.14 14.95 0.88
CA ASP A 164 -11.76 14.28 2.03
C ASP A 164 -11.17 14.72 3.38
N LEU A 165 -10.06 15.48 3.37
CA LEU A 165 -9.45 16.02 4.58
C LEU A 165 -10.08 17.34 5.04
N PHE A 166 -10.94 17.94 4.22
CA PHE A 166 -11.57 19.23 4.50
C PHE A 166 -13.09 19.09 4.55
N THR A 167 -13.72 19.64 5.60
CA THR A 167 -15.18 19.84 5.60
C THR A 167 -15.59 20.82 4.50
N GLU A 168 -14.81 21.88 4.34
CA GLU A 168 -14.88 22.83 3.23
C GLU A 168 -13.44 23.28 2.94
N MET A 169 -13.00 23.11 1.68
CA MET A 169 -11.64 23.44 1.30
C MET A 169 -11.47 24.95 1.13
N PRO A 170 -10.53 25.60 1.85
CA PRO A 170 -10.31 27.03 1.70
C PRO A 170 -9.95 27.42 0.27
N SER A 171 -10.43 28.57 -0.21
CA SER A 171 -10.22 29.01 -1.59
C SER A 171 -8.75 29.08 -1.99
N PHE A 172 -7.88 29.59 -1.11
CA PHE A 172 -6.44 29.66 -1.39
C PHE A 172 -5.80 28.27 -1.57
N VAL A 173 -6.32 27.24 -0.89
CA VAL A 173 -5.87 25.85 -1.02
C VAL A 173 -6.37 25.28 -2.34
N ALA A 174 -7.66 25.45 -2.64
CA ALA A 174 -8.25 24.99 -3.90
C ALA A 174 -7.57 25.61 -5.12
N ASP A 175 -7.25 26.91 -5.07
CA ASP A 175 -6.54 27.61 -6.15
C ASP A 175 -5.10 27.11 -6.30
N LYS A 176 -4.41 26.84 -5.19
CA LYS A 176 -3.03 26.36 -5.21
C LYS A 176 -2.90 24.91 -5.68
N ILE A 177 -3.79 24.02 -5.23
CA ILE A 177 -3.78 22.59 -5.58
C ILE A 177 -3.92 22.37 -7.09
N ARG A 178 -4.66 23.22 -7.81
CA ARG A 178 -4.77 23.15 -9.28
C ARG A 178 -3.42 23.28 -9.99
N SER A 179 -2.42 23.87 -9.35
CA SER A 179 -1.05 23.98 -9.88
C SER A 179 -0.13 22.83 -9.50
N PHE A 180 -0.56 21.96 -8.57
CA PHE A 180 0.24 20.84 -8.09
C PHE A 180 0.08 19.62 -8.99
N SER A 181 1.21 18.96 -9.26
CA SER A 181 1.24 17.60 -9.77
C SER A 181 0.55 16.64 -8.80
N GLN A 182 0.15 15.47 -9.29
CA GLN A 182 -0.45 14.44 -8.43
C GLN A 182 0.48 14.05 -7.27
N LEU A 183 1.79 13.99 -7.52
CA LEU A 183 2.77 13.64 -6.50
C LEU A 183 2.84 14.69 -5.38
N GLU A 184 2.78 15.98 -5.72
CA GLU A 184 2.73 17.07 -4.73
C GLU A 184 1.44 17.06 -3.91
N GLN A 185 0.30 16.73 -4.53
CA GLN A 185 -0.97 16.58 -3.82
C GLN A 185 -0.95 15.40 -2.84
N LEU A 186 -0.39 14.26 -3.25
CA LEU A 186 -0.19 13.11 -2.37
C LEU A 186 0.76 13.43 -1.22
N HIS A 187 1.85 14.16 -1.49
CA HIS A 187 2.75 14.60 -0.42
C HIS A 187 2.06 15.58 0.56
N LEU A 188 1.23 16.50 0.07
CA LEU A 188 0.43 17.35 0.95
C LEU A 188 -0.54 16.52 1.81
N PHE A 189 -1.14 15.46 1.26
CA PHE A 189 -1.95 14.52 2.01
C PHE A 189 -1.14 13.83 3.12
N GLU A 190 0.07 13.33 2.82
CA GLU A 190 0.96 12.70 3.80
C GLU A 190 1.18 13.59 5.04
N LEU A 191 1.39 14.89 4.80
CA LEU A 191 1.64 15.88 5.85
C LEU A 191 0.40 16.19 6.69
N LEU A 192 -0.78 16.26 6.07
CA LEU A 192 -2.04 16.60 6.75
C LEU A 192 -2.67 15.40 7.48
N ALA A 193 -2.49 14.19 6.95
CA ALA A 193 -3.10 12.97 7.48
C ALA A 193 -2.04 11.86 7.72
N PRO A 194 -1.00 12.12 8.54
CA PRO A 194 0.16 11.24 8.63
C PRO A 194 -0.19 9.82 9.10
N ASN A 195 -1.17 9.67 9.98
CA ASN A 195 -1.56 8.38 10.56
C ASN A 195 -2.67 7.64 9.79
N ARG A 196 -3.10 8.13 8.62
CA ARG A 196 -4.12 7.41 7.82
C ARG A 196 -3.57 6.12 7.22
N HIS A 197 -2.29 6.12 6.83
CA HIS A 197 -1.67 5.03 6.08
C HIS A 197 -0.32 4.62 6.67
N ARG A 198 -0.16 3.31 6.90
CA ARG A 198 1.11 2.69 7.29
C ARG A 198 2.07 2.53 6.10
N LEU A 199 1.51 2.30 4.92
CA LEU A 199 2.24 1.95 3.70
C LEU A 199 1.90 2.94 2.60
N ILE A 200 2.91 3.25 1.78
CA ILE A 200 2.74 3.72 0.42
C ILE A 200 2.72 2.46 -0.44
N ASP A 201 1.54 1.91 -0.70
CA ASP A 201 1.33 0.70 -1.53
C ASP A 201 0.95 1.12 -2.95
N PHE A 202 1.70 0.67 -3.95
CA PHE A 202 1.56 1.17 -5.31
C PHE A 202 1.89 0.15 -6.39
N TRP A 203 1.40 0.47 -7.57
CA TRP A 203 1.75 -0.14 -8.84
C TRP A 203 2.82 0.70 -9.54
N ALA A 204 3.82 0.05 -10.11
CA ALA A 204 4.88 0.67 -10.88
C ALA A 204 5.14 -0.09 -12.18
N GLU A 205 5.74 0.61 -13.13
CA GLU A 205 6.08 0.10 -14.46
C GLU A 205 7.45 0.62 -14.90
N GLN A 206 7.97 0.12 -16.02
CA GLN A 206 9.17 0.67 -16.64
C GLN A 206 8.95 2.13 -17.06
N SER A 207 9.94 2.99 -16.81
CA SER A 207 9.89 4.40 -17.24
C SER A 207 9.75 4.50 -18.75
N GLY A 208 8.75 5.27 -19.21
CA GLY A 208 8.45 5.42 -20.64
C GLY A 208 7.64 4.25 -21.23
N SER A 209 7.17 3.32 -20.39
CA SER A 209 6.13 2.37 -20.76
C SER A 209 4.94 3.12 -21.35
N SER A 210 4.44 2.62 -22.47
CA SER A 210 3.23 3.12 -23.10
C SER A 210 2.02 2.35 -22.59
N PHE A 211 1.94 2.06 -21.28
CA PHE A 211 0.83 1.30 -20.73
C PHE A 211 -0.49 2.02 -21.03
N VAL A 212 -1.14 1.53 -22.08
CA VAL A 212 -2.46 1.95 -22.50
C VAL A 212 -3.39 0.93 -21.89
N LEU A 213 -4.24 1.38 -20.97
CA LEU A 213 -5.36 0.56 -20.51
C LEU A 213 -6.11 0.07 -21.76
N PRO A 214 -6.37 -1.24 -21.91
CA PRO A 214 -6.93 -1.79 -23.13
C PRO A 214 -8.41 -1.41 -23.34
N TRP A 215 -8.96 -0.59 -22.46
CA TRP A 215 -10.38 -0.25 -22.38
C TRP A 215 -10.58 1.26 -22.48
N SER A 216 -11.40 1.66 -23.45
CA SER A 216 -11.95 3.00 -23.57
C SER A 216 -13.05 3.24 -22.51
N GLU A 217 -13.47 4.48 -22.34
CA GLU A 217 -14.65 4.80 -21.52
C GLU A 217 -15.90 4.07 -22.04
N GLU A 218 -16.03 3.90 -23.35
CA GLU A 218 -17.14 3.15 -23.96
C GLU A 218 -17.07 1.66 -23.61
N ASP A 219 -15.88 1.05 -23.60
CA ASP A 219 -15.70 -0.34 -23.14
C ASP A 219 -16.16 -0.48 -21.69
N TRP A 220 -15.79 0.46 -20.82
CA TRP A 220 -16.22 0.47 -19.42
C TRP A 220 -17.75 0.66 -19.29
N GLN A 221 -18.33 1.62 -20.00
CA GLN A 221 -19.77 1.91 -19.98
C GLN A 221 -20.63 0.83 -20.66
N SER A 222 -20.01 -0.01 -21.50
CA SER A 222 -20.62 -1.14 -22.19
C SER A 222 -20.14 -2.51 -21.67
N ALA A 223 -19.38 -2.57 -20.57
CA ALA A 223 -18.97 -3.83 -19.92
C ALA A 223 -20.04 -4.39 -18.96
N THR A 224 -20.20 -5.71 -18.92
CA THR A 224 -20.99 -6.40 -17.90
C THR A 224 -20.15 -6.55 -16.63
N LEU A 225 -20.69 -6.13 -15.48
CA LEU A 225 -19.95 -6.17 -14.21
C LEU A 225 -20.25 -7.46 -13.45
N TYR A 226 -19.24 -8.32 -13.34
CA TYR A 226 -19.28 -9.47 -12.46
C TYR A 226 -18.66 -9.12 -11.11
N LEU A 227 -19.49 -9.12 -10.06
CA LEU A 227 -19.01 -8.89 -8.70
C LEU A 227 -18.29 -10.14 -8.18
N ASN A 228 -17.13 -9.94 -7.55
CA ASN A 228 -16.42 -11.04 -6.91
C ASN A 228 -17.31 -11.63 -5.79
N PRO A 229 -17.56 -12.95 -5.77
CA PRO A 229 -18.39 -13.59 -4.74
C PRO A 229 -17.96 -13.26 -3.30
N LEU A 230 -16.66 -13.11 -3.06
CA LEU A 230 -16.13 -12.75 -1.74
C LEU A 230 -16.53 -11.34 -1.30
N LEU A 231 -16.73 -10.40 -2.24
CA LEU A 231 -17.25 -9.07 -1.92
C LEU A 231 -18.71 -9.15 -1.50
N MET A 232 -19.48 -10.06 -2.12
CA MET A 232 -20.88 -10.25 -1.77
C MET A 232 -21.07 -10.87 -0.38
N ASP A 233 -20.07 -11.52 0.20
CA ASP A 233 -20.13 -11.99 1.59
C ASP A 233 -20.08 -10.85 2.62
N ASN A 234 -19.67 -9.65 2.22
CA ASN A 234 -19.74 -8.46 3.05
C ASN A 234 -21.18 -7.91 3.08
N THR A 235 -21.83 -7.96 4.25
CA THR A 235 -23.23 -7.53 4.42
C THR A 235 -23.47 -6.08 4.02
N SER A 236 -22.54 -5.17 4.29
CA SER A 236 -22.67 -3.76 3.93
C SER A 236 -22.59 -3.56 2.42
N PHE A 237 -21.66 -4.26 1.75
CA PHE A 237 -21.52 -4.20 0.30
C PHE A 237 -22.73 -4.83 -0.40
N ARG A 238 -23.19 -6.01 0.06
CA ARG A 238 -24.40 -6.65 -0.45
C ARG A 238 -25.61 -5.72 -0.30
N GLY A 239 -25.79 -5.11 0.87
CA GLY A 239 -26.88 -4.16 1.10
C GLY A 239 -26.83 -2.93 0.19
N PHE A 240 -25.63 -2.44 -0.15
CA PHE A 240 -25.45 -1.38 -1.15
C PHE A 240 -25.93 -1.82 -2.54
N VAL A 241 -25.54 -3.01 -2.98
CA VAL A 241 -25.94 -3.57 -4.29
C VAL A 241 -27.45 -3.82 -4.33
N ASP A 242 -28.01 -4.51 -3.32
CA ASP A 242 -29.44 -4.82 -3.23
C ASP A 242 -30.31 -3.56 -3.27
N LYS A 243 -29.86 -2.49 -2.60
CA LYS A 243 -30.56 -1.19 -2.59
C LYS A 243 -30.57 -0.56 -3.99
N ALA A 244 -29.45 -0.60 -4.71
CA ALA A 244 -29.36 -0.07 -6.06
C ALA A 244 -30.28 -0.85 -7.01
N VAL A 245 -30.29 -2.19 -6.90
CA VAL A 245 -31.15 -3.09 -7.69
C VAL A 245 -32.63 -2.82 -7.43
N GLN A 246 -33.02 -2.70 -6.16
CA GLN A 246 -34.39 -2.41 -5.77
C GLN A 246 -34.88 -1.08 -6.34
N LYS A 247 -33.99 -0.09 -6.41
CA LYS A 247 -34.30 1.27 -6.88
C LYS A 247 -34.10 1.45 -8.39
N LYS A 248 -33.55 0.44 -9.08
CA LYS A 248 -33.13 0.52 -10.48
C LYS A 248 -32.18 1.69 -10.74
N GLU A 249 -31.27 1.90 -9.80
CA GLU A 249 -30.24 2.95 -9.84
C GLU A 249 -28.90 2.31 -10.22
N SER A 250 -28.04 3.07 -10.89
CA SER A 250 -26.70 2.60 -11.24
C SER A 250 -25.80 2.43 -10.01
N LEU A 251 -24.91 1.43 -10.07
CA LEU A 251 -23.82 1.28 -9.13
C LEU A 251 -22.70 2.26 -9.48
N ASN A 252 -22.42 3.16 -8.53
CA ASN A 252 -21.39 4.17 -8.67
C ASN A 252 -20.13 3.74 -7.93
N PHE A 253 -19.04 3.50 -8.68
CA PHE A 253 -17.74 3.15 -8.14
C PHE A 253 -16.70 4.21 -8.46
N THR A 254 -15.75 4.43 -7.55
CA THR A 254 -14.50 5.11 -7.88
C THR A 254 -13.56 4.08 -8.48
N TRP A 255 -13.19 4.25 -9.75
CA TRP A 255 -12.33 3.32 -10.46
C TRP A 255 -11.17 4.07 -11.12
N PRO A 256 -9.94 3.98 -10.58
CA PRO A 256 -8.80 4.73 -11.12
C PRO A 256 -8.38 4.29 -12.53
N GLY A 257 -8.81 3.10 -12.98
CA GLY A 257 -8.58 2.61 -14.34
C GLY A 257 -9.59 3.12 -15.37
N SER A 258 -10.56 3.94 -14.98
CA SER A 258 -11.46 4.63 -15.92
C SER A 258 -10.91 6.04 -16.18
N PRO A 259 -10.96 6.55 -17.43
CA PRO A 259 -10.64 7.95 -17.74
C PRO A 259 -11.40 8.95 -16.85
N SER A 260 -12.68 8.67 -16.54
CA SER A 260 -13.50 9.51 -15.67
C SER A 260 -13.23 9.31 -14.18
N LYS A 261 -12.35 8.37 -13.80
CA LYS A 261 -12.06 7.89 -12.43
C LYS A 261 -13.28 7.41 -11.65
N LYS A 262 -14.42 7.34 -12.33
CA LYS A 262 -15.70 6.87 -11.84
C LYS A 262 -16.23 5.84 -12.83
N LEU A 263 -17.07 4.96 -12.32
CA LEU A 263 -17.70 3.93 -13.10
C LEU A 263 -19.16 3.94 -12.67
N ASP A 264 -20.04 4.34 -13.58
CA ASP A 264 -21.48 4.36 -13.35
C ASP A 264 -22.11 3.22 -14.16
N ILE A 265 -22.51 2.15 -13.47
CA ILE A 265 -22.96 0.92 -14.12
C ILE A 265 -24.44 0.70 -13.81
N PRO A 266 -25.33 0.77 -14.82
CA PRO A 266 -26.73 0.43 -14.65
C PRO A 266 -26.89 -0.99 -14.09
N VAL A 267 -27.78 -1.18 -13.12
CA VAL A 267 -27.99 -2.48 -12.46
C VAL A 267 -28.42 -3.59 -13.40
N GLU A 268 -29.02 -3.25 -14.55
CA GLU A 268 -29.36 -4.22 -15.62
C GLU A 268 -28.11 -4.91 -16.20
N ARG A 269 -26.92 -4.34 -15.96
CA ARG A 269 -25.63 -4.80 -16.47
C ARG A 269 -24.81 -5.54 -15.40
N VAL A 270 -25.40 -5.77 -14.24
CA VAL A 270 -24.81 -6.49 -13.11
C VAL A 270 -25.58 -7.81 -12.97
N PRO A 271 -25.12 -8.91 -13.59
CA PRO A 271 -25.73 -10.22 -13.39
C PRO A 271 -25.55 -10.63 -11.93
N LEU A 272 -26.66 -10.69 -11.20
CA LEU A 272 -26.75 -11.10 -9.80
C LEU A 272 -27.24 -12.54 -9.67
#